data_AF-X1RPM7-F1
#
_entry.id   AF-X1RPM7-F1
#
_cell.length_a   1.000
_cell.length_b   1.000
_cell.length_c   1.000
_cell.angle_alpha   90.00
_cell.angle_beta   90.00
_cell.angle_gamma   90.00
#
_symmetry.space_group_name_H-M   'P 1'
#
loop_
_entity.id
_entity.type
_entity.pdbx_description
1 polymer ?
#
loop_
_entity_poly.entity_id
_entity_poly.type
_entity_poly.pdbx_seq_one_letter_code
_entity_poly.pdbx_strand_id
1 'polypeptide(L)'
;YEAARKERYSEQLQPLAKNFIEEVANYLKEKKEIASKEDEDFSDVILKTKKQLENAITLFKELMLRRRRKILDLVLIAAETGISKQDFENMLSFEKNLFEDLMKCVDASDKKLNETLNGKKQAAQKNELLVFKTYVEEFVGLDGEKMGGFEKGQIANIPREIAKILIDDGKAEVVEK
;
A
#
# COMPACT_ATOMS: atom_id res chain seq x y z
N TYR A 1 -1.60 -21.51 24.29
CA TYR A 1 -1.13 -20.54 25.31
C TYR A 1 0.26 -20.02 24.98
N GLU A 2 1.25 -20.88 24.76
CA GLU A 2 2.63 -20.44 24.47
C GLU A 2 2.78 -19.54 23.24
N ALA A 3 2.07 -19.85 22.14
CA ALA A 3 2.04 -19.01 20.94
C ALA A 3 1.58 -17.57 21.26
N ALA A 4 0.48 -17.42 22.02
CA ALA A 4 -0.03 -16.10 22.43
C ALA A 4 0.93 -15.36 23.37
N ARG A 5 1.65 -16.08 24.23
CA ARG A 5 2.69 -15.49 25.08
C ARG A 5 3.85 -14.97 24.24
N LYS A 6 4.40 -15.79 23.33
CA LYS A 6 5.51 -15.41 22.45
C LYS A 6 5.13 -14.23 21.55
N GLU A 7 3.91 -14.21 21.00
CA GLU A 7 3.39 -13.09 20.20
C GLU A 7 3.25 -11.79 21.00
N ARG A 8 2.96 -11.88 22.31
CA ARG A 8 2.83 -10.72 23.21
C ARG A 8 4.16 -10.05 23.54
N TYR A 9 5.24 -10.82 23.68
CA TYR A 9 6.56 -10.31 24.09
C TYR A 9 7.52 -10.06 22.94
N SER A 10 7.18 -10.51 21.74
CA SER A 10 7.96 -10.21 20.53
C SER A 10 7.44 -8.95 19.86
N GLU A 11 8.35 -8.13 19.34
CA GLU A 11 7.99 -7.03 18.45
C GLU A 11 7.75 -7.54 17.02
N GLN A 12 8.56 -8.51 16.57
CA GLN A 12 8.43 -9.14 15.26
C GLN A 12 7.31 -10.18 15.19
N LEU A 13 6.78 -10.41 13.99
CA LEU A 13 5.77 -11.44 13.74
C LEU A 13 6.36 -12.83 14.02
N GLN A 14 5.77 -13.57 14.95
CA GLN A 14 6.30 -14.89 15.28
C GLN A 14 5.98 -15.92 14.19
N PRO A 15 6.91 -16.83 13.87
CA PRO A 15 6.60 -17.97 13.02
C PRO A 15 5.57 -18.85 13.72
N LEU A 16 4.47 -19.11 13.02
CA LEU A 16 3.48 -20.11 13.43
C LEU A 16 3.53 -21.30 12.47
N ALA A 17 3.21 -22.48 12.99
CA ALA A 17 3.08 -23.66 12.16
C ALA A 17 1.94 -23.46 11.14
N LYS A 18 2.13 -23.94 9.91
CA LYS A 18 1.14 -23.74 8.83
C LYS A 18 -0.22 -24.37 9.16
N ASN A 19 -0.20 -25.47 9.92
CA ASN A 19 -1.35 -26.21 10.41
C ASN A 19 -1.90 -25.68 11.75
N PHE A 20 -1.34 -24.60 12.31
CA PHE A 20 -1.77 -24.07 13.62
C PHE A 20 -3.26 -23.73 13.66
N ILE A 21 -3.81 -23.18 12.57
CA ILE A 21 -5.24 -22.85 12.47
C ILE A 21 -6.10 -24.11 12.47
N GLU A 22 -5.65 -25.18 11.80
CA GLU A 22 -6.36 -26.46 11.77
C GLU A 22 -6.35 -27.14 13.14
N GLU A 23 -5.21 -27.11 13.84
CA GLU A 23 -5.09 -27.62 15.21
C GLU A 23 -6.01 -26.87 16.17
N VAL A 24 -6.07 -25.54 16.09
CA VAL A 24 -6.99 -24.73 16.90
C VAL A 24 -8.44 -25.03 16.54
N ALA A 25 -8.77 -25.17 15.26
CA ALA A 25 -10.12 -25.48 14.81
C ALA A 25 -10.60 -26.84 15.33
N ASN A 26 -9.74 -27.87 15.26
CA ASN A 26 -10.02 -29.20 15.78
C ASN A 26 -10.22 -29.17 17.31
N TYR A 27 -9.32 -28.49 18.04
CA TYR A 27 -9.43 -28.33 19.49
C TYR A 27 -10.73 -27.64 19.90
N LEU A 28 -11.11 -26.56 19.21
CA LEU A 28 -12.37 -25.85 19.47
C LEU A 28 -13.59 -26.72 19.14
N LYS A 29 -13.53 -27.53 18.08
CA LYS A 29 -14.61 -28.45 17.69
C LYS A 29 -14.81 -29.54 18.74
N GLU A 30 -13.75 -30.21 19.17
CA GLU A 30 -13.79 -31.24 20.21
C GLU A 30 -14.36 -30.68 21.52
N LYS A 31 -13.87 -29.52 21.95
CA LYS A 31 -14.36 -28.86 23.18
C LYS A 31 -15.80 -28.40 23.06
N LYS A 32 -16.25 -27.99 21.86
CA LYS A 32 -17.64 -27.65 21.59
C LYS A 32 -18.55 -28.88 21.63
N GLU A 33 -18.13 -30.00 21.04
CA GLU A 33 -18.89 -31.25 21.09
C GLU A 33 -19.06 -31.77 22.52
N ILE A 34 -18.01 -31.71 23.35
CA ILE A 34 -18.08 -32.09 24.77
C ILE A 34 -19.00 -31.14 25.55
N ALA A 35 -18.98 -29.84 25.25
CA ALA A 35 -19.83 -28.85 25.91
C ALA A 35 -21.31 -28.90 25.47
N SER A 36 -21.61 -29.53 24.32
CA SER A 36 -22.96 -29.69 23.78
C SER A 36 -23.64 -31.01 24.18
N LYS A 37 -22.91 -31.94 24.81
CA LYS A 37 -23.52 -33.14 25.39
C LYS A 37 -24.23 -32.76 26.70
N GLU A 38 -25.54 -32.93 26.74
CA GLU A 38 -26.37 -32.72 27.92
C GLU A 38 -26.47 -34.03 28.72
N ASP A 39 -25.41 -34.40 29.44
CA ASP A 39 -25.50 -35.43 30.48
C ASP A 39 -25.61 -34.73 31.85
N GLU A 40 -26.73 -34.93 32.56
CA GLU A 40 -27.01 -34.31 33.87
C GLU A 40 -25.94 -34.63 34.93
N ASP A 41 -25.34 -35.82 34.87
CA ASP A 41 -24.26 -36.28 35.75
C ASP A 41 -22.92 -35.54 35.53
N PHE A 42 -22.77 -34.82 34.41
CA PHE A 42 -21.53 -34.10 34.06
C PHE A 42 -21.68 -32.58 34.05
N SER A 43 -22.75 -32.02 34.62
CA SER A 43 -23.02 -30.57 34.62
C SER A 43 -21.82 -29.70 35.02
N ASP A 44 -21.09 -30.06 36.08
CA ASP A 44 -19.88 -29.35 36.52
C ASP A 44 -18.70 -29.47 35.53
N VAL A 45 -18.55 -30.62 34.87
CA VAL A 45 -17.51 -30.86 33.85
C VAL A 45 -17.84 -30.10 32.57
N ILE A 46 -19.11 -30.04 32.20
CA ILE A 46 -19.63 -29.28 31.05
C ILE A 46 -19.42 -27.78 31.29
N LEU A 47 -19.75 -27.26 32.47
CA LEU A 47 -19.54 -25.86 32.84
C LEU A 47 -18.05 -25.48 32.82
N LYS A 48 -17.17 -26.34 33.34
CA LYS A 48 -15.70 -26.14 33.26
C LYS A 48 -15.22 -26.17 31.82
N THR A 49 -15.73 -27.08 30.99
CA THR A 49 -15.36 -27.20 29.58
C THR A 49 -15.81 -25.99 28.77
N LYS A 50 -17.01 -25.46 29.03
CA LYS A 50 -17.52 -24.24 28.42
C LYS A 50 -16.64 -23.03 28.76
N LYS A 51 -16.24 -22.88 30.03
CA LYS A 51 -15.28 -21.84 30.45
C LYS A 51 -13.92 -22.00 29.76
N GLN A 52 -13.41 -23.24 29.64
CA GLN A 52 -12.16 -23.51 28.91
C GLN A 52 -12.26 -23.13 27.43
N LEU A 53 -13.41 -23.41 26.80
CA LEU A 53 -13.68 -23.05 25.41
C LEU A 53 -13.73 -21.53 25.23
N GLU A 54 -14.46 -20.82 26.10
CA GLU A 54 -14.52 -19.34 26.09
C GLU A 54 -13.15 -18.70 26.27
N ASN A 55 -12.34 -19.22 27.21
CA ASN A 55 -10.98 -18.77 27.42
C ASN A 55 -10.08 -19.02 26.20
N ALA A 56 -10.20 -20.19 25.56
CA ALA A 56 -9.45 -20.52 24.36
C ALA A 56 -9.81 -19.62 23.18
N ILE A 57 -11.11 -19.36 22.98
CA ILE A 57 -11.60 -18.44 21.93
C ILE A 57 -11.07 -17.03 22.17
N THR A 58 -11.14 -16.54 23.42
CA THR A 58 -10.64 -15.21 23.78
C THR A 58 -9.13 -15.11 23.51
N LEU A 59 -8.35 -16.09 23.95
CA LEU A 59 -6.90 -16.13 23.74
C LEU A 59 -6.53 -16.20 22.26
N PHE A 60 -7.28 -16.96 21.45
CA PHE A 60 -7.06 -17.02 20.00
C PHE A 60 -7.40 -15.69 19.33
N LYS A 61 -8.51 -15.04 19.69
CA LYS A 61 -8.87 -13.71 19.17
C LYS A 61 -7.80 -12.68 19.51
N GLU A 62 -7.28 -12.67 20.74
CA GLU A 62 -6.20 -11.78 21.15
C GLU A 62 -4.92 -12.03 20.35
N LEU A 63 -4.54 -13.29 20.14
CA LEU A 63 -3.40 -13.65 19.30
C LEU A 63 -3.57 -13.09 17.88
N MET A 64 -4.72 -13.31 17.27
CA MET A 64 -5.01 -12.86 15.90
C MET A 64 -5.04 -11.33 15.78
N LEU A 65 -5.59 -10.63 16.78
CA LEU A 65 -5.58 -9.17 16.83
C LEU A 65 -4.15 -8.62 16.89
N ARG A 66 -3.28 -9.19 17.73
CA ARG A 66 -1.88 -8.78 17.83
C ARG A 66 -1.12 -9.02 16.53
N ARG A 67 -1.33 -10.18 15.91
CA ARG A 67 -0.73 -10.50 14.60
C ARG A 67 -1.17 -9.53 13.51
N ARG A 68 -2.46 -9.24 13.42
CA ARG A 68 -3.00 -8.26 12.46
C ARG A 68 -2.37 -6.89 12.62
N ARG A 69 -2.18 -6.42 13.85
CA ARG A 69 -1.51 -5.15 14.12
C ARG A 69 -0.08 -5.15 13.59
N LYS A 70 0.70 -6.20 13.88
CA LYS A 70 2.07 -6.34 13.37
C LYS A 70 2.13 -6.41 11.84
N ILE A 71 1.17 -7.09 11.21
CA ILE A 71 1.09 -7.14 9.74
C ILE A 71 0.83 -5.74 9.16
N LEU A 72 -0.04 -4.95 9.77
CA LEU A 72 -0.25 -3.56 9.34
C LEU A 72 1.01 -2.71 9.49
N ASP A 73 1.70 -2.83 10.62
CA ASP A 73 2.97 -2.13 10.85
C ASP A 73 4.02 -2.54 9.80
N LEU A 74 4.09 -3.83 9.47
CA LEU A 74 4.95 -4.35 8.40
C LEU A 74 4.58 -3.82 7.01
N VAL A 75 3.28 -3.68 6.69
CA VAL A 75 2.84 -3.08 5.41
C VAL A 75 3.35 -1.66 5.28
N LEU A 76 3.26 -0.85 6.34
CA LEU A 76 3.72 0.53 6.31
C LEU A 76 5.24 0.63 6.07
N ILE A 77 6.02 -0.21 6.77
CA ILE A 77 7.48 -0.28 6.59
C ILE A 77 7.83 -0.78 5.18
N ALA A 78 7.10 -1.79 4.69
CA ALA A 78 7.31 -2.39 3.39
C ALA A 78 7.00 -1.46 2.23
N ALA A 79 6.01 -0.57 2.38
CA ALA A 79 5.69 0.46 1.40
C ALA A 79 6.87 1.45 1.22
N GLU A 80 7.60 1.77 2.30
CA GLU A 80 8.72 2.72 2.25
C GLU A 80 10.05 2.07 1.86
N THR A 81 10.36 0.87 2.39
CA THR A 81 11.70 0.28 2.34
C THR A 81 11.76 -1.09 1.63
N GLY A 82 10.61 -1.64 1.25
CA GLY A 82 10.49 -3.00 0.70
C GLY A 82 10.36 -4.08 1.78
N ILE A 83 10.06 -5.31 1.34
CA ILE A 83 9.71 -6.43 2.21
C ILE A 83 10.94 -7.31 2.51
N SER A 84 11.14 -7.65 3.79
CA SER A 84 12.08 -8.71 4.17
C SER A 84 11.50 -10.10 3.89
N LYS A 85 12.31 -10.98 3.28
CA LYS A 85 11.91 -12.38 2.98
C LYS A 85 11.50 -13.16 4.24
N GLN A 86 12.12 -12.86 5.38
CA GLN A 86 11.83 -13.53 6.65
C GLN A 86 10.43 -13.20 7.16
N ASP A 87 10.01 -11.94 7.03
CA ASP A 87 8.68 -11.50 7.47
C ASP A 87 7.58 -12.13 6.62
N PHE A 88 7.83 -12.29 5.32
CA PHE A 88 6.91 -12.99 4.44
C PHE A 88 6.79 -14.49 4.77
N GLU A 89 7.86 -15.16 5.19
CA GLU A 89 7.80 -16.58 5.59
C GLU A 89 7.03 -16.80 6.90
N ASN A 90 7.06 -15.82 7.81
CA ASN A 90 6.38 -15.88 9.10
C ASN A 90 4.85 -15.66 9.01
N MET A 91 4.35 -15.18 7.86
CA MET A 91 2.93 -15.00 7.60
C MET A 91 2.24 -16.30 7.19
N LEU A 92 1.02 -16.51 7.69
CA LEU A 92 0.13 -17.57 7.24
C LEU A 92 -0.40 -17.26 5.84
N SER A 93 -0.90 -18.26 5.11
CA SER A 93 -1.36 -18.11 3.73
C SER A 93 -2.44 -17.02 3.57
N PHE A 94 -3.42 -16.97 4.46
CA PHE A 94 -4.46 -15.93 4.43
C PHE A 94 -3.91 -14.55 4.84
N GLU A 95 -2.88 -14.50 5.68
CA GLU A 95 -2.22 -13.25 6.09
C GLU A 95 -1.44 -12.65 4.92
N LYS A 96 -0.81 -13.50 4.10
CA LYS A 96 -0.13 -13.10 2.85
C LYS A 96 -1.09 -12.45 1.86
N ASN A 97 -2.24 -13.07 1.63
CA ASN A 97 -3.26 -12.49 0.74
C ASN A 97 -3.71 -11.12 1.25
N LEU A 98 -4.00 -11.01 2.56
CA LEU A 98 -4.36 -9.74 3.18
C LEU A 98 -3.24 -8.69 3.04
N PHE A 99 -1.99 -9.09 3.26
CA PHE A 99 -0.83 -8.22 3.14
C PHE A 99 -0.68 -7.69 1.71
N GLU A 100 -0.80 -8.54 0.69
CA GLU A 100 -0.74 -8.14 -0.72
C GLU A 100 -1.84 -7.15 -1.08
N ASP A 101 -3.06 -7.36 -0.59
CA ASP A 101 -4.18 -6.45 -0.84
C ASP A 101 -3.98 -5.11 -0.15
N LEU A 102 -3.45 -5.10 1.08
CA LEU A 102 -3.09 -3.87 1.79
C LEU A 102 -1.98 -3.09 1.08
N MET A 103 -0.93 -3.77 0.60
CA MET A 103 0.12 -3.15 -0.21
C MET A 103 -0.45 -2.46 -1.45
N LYS A 104 -1.34 -3.13 -2.20
CA LYS A 104 -2.01 -2.52 -3.37
C LYS A 104 -2.80 -1.27 -2.99
N CYS A 105 -3.48 -1.28 -1.83
CA CYS A 105 -4.22 -0.12 -1.34
C CYS A 105 -3.29 1.04 -1.00
N VAL A 106 -2.16 0.77 -0.35
CA VAL A 106 -1.15 1.80 -0.02
C VAL A 106 -0.53 2.35 -1.29
N ASP A 107 -0.11 1.52 -2.24
CA ASP A 107 0.43 1.95 -3.54
C ASP A 107 -0.56 2.82 -4.32
N ALA A 108 -1.85 2.47 -4.29
CA ALA A 108 -2.89 3.26 -4.95
C ALA A 108 -3.11 4.61 -4.25
N SER A 109 -3.00 4.64 -2.92
CA SER A 109 -3.04 5.86 -2.12
C SER A 109 -1.86 6.76 -2.46
N ASP A 110 -0.65 6.21 -2.49
CA ASP A 110 0.57 6.96 -2.81
C ASP A 110 0.58 7.47 -4.24
N LYS A 111 0.07 6.70 -5.21
CA LYS A 111 -0.11 7.19 -6.59
C LYS A 111 -1.06 8.39 -6.64
N LYS A 112 -2.22 8.31 -5.98
CA LYS A 112 -3.18 9.43 -5.91
C LYS A 112 -2.59 10.64 -5.18
N LEU A 113 -1.85 10.40 -4.10
CA LEU A 113 -1.17 11.45 -3.36
C LEU A 113 -0.13 12.13 -4.24
N ASN A 114 0.68 11.36 -4.98
CA ASN A 114 1.63 11.88 -5.95
C ASN A 114 0.95 12.62 -7.12
N GLU A 115 -0.18 12.14 -7.63
CA GLU A 115 -0.98 12.84 -8.66
C GLU A 115 -1.53 14.18 -8.15
N THR A 116 -1.90 14.24 -6.87
CA THR A 116 -2.44 15.43 -6.20
C THR A 116 -1.33 16.43 -5.85
N LEU A 117 -0.22 15.96 -5.28
CA LEU A 117 0.95 16.77 -4.90
C LEU A 117 1.72 17.27 -6.13
N ASN A 118 1.87 16.43 -7.16
CA ASN A 118 2.37 16.86 -8.47
C ASN A 118 1.28 17.52 -9.32
N GLY A 119 0.13 17.86 -8.73
CA GLY A 119 -0.99 18.60 -9.30
C GLY A 119 -1.15 18.44 -10.80
N LYS A 120 -1.83 17.40 -11.29
CA LYS A 120 -2.08 17.26 -12.74
C LYS A 120 -0.84 17.46 -13.63
N LYS A 121 0.37 17.04 -13.23
CA LYS A 121 1.50 16.88 -14.18
C LYS A 121 1.30 15.72 -15.19
N GLN A 122 0.06 15.27 -15.39
CA GLN A 122 -0.40 14.43 -16.50
C GLN A 122 -1.52 15.08 -17.33
N ALA A 123 -1.81 16.37 -17.15
CA ALA A 123 -2.28 17.13 -18.29
C ALA A 123 -1.03 17.45 -19.10
N ALA A 124 -0.84 16.72 -20.20
CA ALA A 124 0.15 17.00 -21.23
C ALA A 124 0.58 18.48 -21.18
N GLN A 125 1.86 18.76 -20.96
CA GLN A 125 2.44 19.93 -21.58
C GLN A 125 2.11 19.75 -23.06
N LYS A 126 1.01 20.36 -23.52
CA LYS A 126 0.63 20.41 -24.92
C LYS A 126 1.73 21.25 -25.52
N ASN A 127 2.81 20.61 -25.93
CA ASN A 127 3.85 21.30 -26.63
C ASN A 127 3.23 21.74 -27.96
N GLU A 128 3.32 23.03 -28.23
CA GLU A 128 2.85 23.63 -29.46
C GLU A 128 4.06 23.82 -30.38
N LEU A 129 3.87 23.47 -31.66
CA LEU A 129 4.87 23.71 -32.69
C LEU A 129 4.78 25.18 -33.10
N LEU A 130 5.86 25.91 -32.85
CA LEU A 130 5.97 27.33 -33.18
C LEU A 130 7.01 27.56 -34.27
N VAL A 131 6.72 28.49 -35.19
CA VAL A 131 7.70 29.09 -36.10
C VAL A 131 8.16 30.43 -35.53
N PHE A 132 9.46 30.61 -35.34
CA PHE A 132 10.01 31.87 -34.88
C PHE A 132 10.12 32.89 -36.02
N LYS A 133 9.59 34.10 -35.82
CA LYS A 133 9.70 35.23 -36.77
C LYS A 133 10.98 36.04 -36.60
N THR A 134 11.57 35.96 -35.43
CA THR A 134 12.77 36.70 -35.03
C THR A 134 13.71 35.77 -34.29
N TYR A 135 14.97 36.18 -34.18
CA TYR A 135 15.95 35.47 -33.37
C TYR A 135 15.55 35.56 -31.88
N VAL A 136 15.57 34.42 -31.19
CA VAL A 136 15.29 34.33 -29.76
C VAL A 136 16.53 33.81 -29.05
N GLU A 137 17.08 34.64 -28.15
CA GLU A 137 18.23 34.31 -27.33
C GLU A 137 17.96 33.14 -26.36
N GLU A 138 19.02 32.56 -25.81
CA GLU A 138 18.91 31.53 -24.77
C GLU A 138 18.29 32.09 -23.49
N PHE A 139 17.25 31.43 -22.99
CA PHE A 139 16.58 31.72 -21.74
C PHE A 139 16.40 30.45 -20.91
N VAL A 140 15.93 30.58 -19.67
CA VAL A 140 15.68 29.44 -18.78
C VAL A 140 14.18 29.15 -18.78
N GLY A 141 13.82 27.91 -19.13
CA GLY A 141 12.45 27.41 -19.13
C GLY A 141 11.89 27.24 -17.72
N LEU A 142 10.57 27.00 -17.64
CA LEU A 142 9.85 26.79 -16.38
C LEU A 142 10.26 25.48 -15.66
N ASP A 143 10.90 24.57 -16.38
CA ASP A 143 11.52 23.33 -15.91
C ASP A 143 12.97 23.53 -15.41
N GLY A 144 13.54 24.72 -15.59
CA GLY A 144 14.94 25.01 -15.26
C GLY A 144 15.94 24.60 -16.35
N GLU A 145 15.46 24.14 -17.52
CA GLU A 145 16.32 23.83 -18.66
C GLU A 145 16.62 25.09 -19.48
N LYS A 146 17.82 25.18 -20.06
CA LYS A 146 18.17 26.27 -20.99
C LYS A 146 17.48 26.01 -22.33
N MET A 147 16.59 26.90 -22.72
CA MET A 147 15.87 26.88 -24.00
C MET A 147 16.15 28.17 -24.76
N GLY A 148 16.46 28.10 -26.06
CA GLY A 148 16.64 29.28 -26.90
C GLY A 148 17.79 29.12 -27.90
N GLY A 149 18.23 30.25 -28.48
CA GLY A 149 19.10 30.23 -29.66
C GLY A 149 18.33 29.88 -30.94
N PHE A 150 17.06 30.26 -31.01
CA PHE A 150 16.21 29.97 -32.16
C PHE A 150 16.41 31.00 -33.27
N GLU A 151 16.70 30.53 -34.48
CA GLU A 151 16.83 31.39 -35.65
C GLU A 151 15.48 31.75 -36.27
N LYS A 152 15.45 32.86 -37.02
CA LYS A 152 14.26 33.27 -37.78
C LYS A 152 13.88 32.19 -38.79
N GLY A 153 12.66 31.68 -38.69
CA GLY A 153 12.09 30.62 -39.52
C GLY A 153 12.23 29.21 -38.92
N GLN A 154 12.91 29.06 -37.78
CA GLN A 154 13.05 27.76 -37.12
C GLN A 154 11.73 27.30 -36.52
N ILE A 155 11.47 25.98 -36.62
CA ILE A 155 10.33 25.33 -35.97
C ILE A 155 10.84 24.62 -34.72
N ALA A 156 10.25 24.92 -33.56
CA ALA A 156 10.54 24.21 -32.32
C ALA A 156 9.28 23.80 -31.59
N ASN A 157 9.41 22.74 -30.79
CA ASN A 157 8.34 22.21 -29.96
C ASN A 157 8.47 22.81 -28.56
N ILE A 158 7.57 23.73 -28.20
CA ILE A 158 7.70 24.56 -26.99
C ILE A 158 6.50 24.32 -26.06
N PRO A 159 6.71 24.27 -24.72
CA PRO A 159 5.61 24.17 -23.77
C PRO A 159 4.63 25.33 -23.91
N ARG A 160 3.32 25.03 -23.85
CA ARG A 160 2.22 26.00 -24.08
C ARG A 160 2.34 27.32 -23.30
N GLU A 161 2.86 27.25 -22.08
CA GLU A 161 3.01 28.42 -21.21
C GLU A 161 4.04 29.40 -21.79
N ILE A 162 5.16 28.88 -22.29
CA ILE A 162 6.21 29.66 -22.96
C ILE A 162 5.75 30.06 -24.37
N ALA A 163 5.02 29.18 -25.06
CA ALA A 163 4.52 29.43 -26.40
C ALA A 163 3.60 30.66 -26.45
N LYS A 164 2.69 30.80 -25.48
CA LYS A 164 1.83 31.99 -25.35
C LYS A 164 2.63 33.28 -25.19
N ILE A 165 3.64 33.28 -24.32
CA ILE A 165 4.49 34.45 -24.08
C ILE A 165 5.19 34.87 -25.38
N LEU A 166 5.73 33.91 -26.14
CA LEU A 166 6.42 34.17 -27.40
C LEU A 166 5.49 34.69 -28.52
N ILE A 167 4.22 34.25 -28.53
CA ILE A 167 3.19 34.75 -29.46
C ILE A 167 2.74 36.15 -29.06
N ASP A 168 2.51 36.40 -27.77
CA ASP A 168 2.11 37.71 -27.24
C ASP A 168 3.21 38.76 -27.46
N ASP A 169 4.48 38.35 -27.36
CA ASP A 169 5.66 39.16 -27.71
C ASP A 169 5.85 39.35 -29.23
N GLY A 170 5.06 38.66 -30.06
CA GLY A 170 5.16 38.70 -31.53
C GLY A 170 6.42 38.05 -32.12
N LYS A 171 7.15 37.26 -31.33
CA LYS A 171 8.40 36.59 -31.72
C LYS A 171 8.17 35.26 -32.43
N ALA A 172 7.02 34.63 -32.23
CA ALA A 172 6.68 33.34 -32.84
C ALA A 172 5.21 33.26 -33.26
N GLU A 173 4.91 32.38 -34.22
CA GLU A 173 3.54 32.04 -34.64
C GLU A 173 3.28 30.54 -34.53
N VAL A 174 2.02 30.18 -34.25
CA VAL A 174 1.58 28.78 -34.19
C VAL A 174 1.54 28.20 -35.61
N VAL A 175 2.14 27.03 -35.79
CA VAL A 175 1.97 26.25 -37.02
C VAL A 175 0.67 25.46 -36.88
N GLU A 176 -0.38 25.89 -37.58
CA GLU A 176 -1.57 25.03 -37.73
C GLU A 176 -1.21 23.78 -38.55
N LYS A 177 -1.74 22.63 -38.10
CA LYS A 177 -1.58 21.33 -38.74
C LYS A 177 -2.23 21.29 -40.12
#